data_AF-A0A7K3RTB6-F1
#
_entry.id   AF-A0A7K3RTB6-F1
#
_cell.length_a   1.000
_cell.length_b   1.000
_cell.length_c   1.000
_cell.angle_alpha   90.00
_cell.angle_beta   90.00
_cell.angle_gamma   90.00
#
_symmetry.space_group_name_H-M   'P 1'
#
loop_
_entity.id
_entity.type
_entity.pdbx_description
1 polymer ?
#
loop_
_entity_poly.entity_id
_entity_poly.type
_entity_poly.pdbx_seq_one_letter_code
_entity_poly.pdbx_strand_id
1 'polypeptide(L)'
;EARRTLLDARDALHLTTGRATDRLALQEQDQVAAALGLLDADTLLRQVYEAARTVSYATDVTWREVNRVLRARSARPKLRALLSGGLGAKPTPERTPLADGVVEA
;
A
#
# COMPACT_ATOMS: atom_id res chain seq x y z
N GLU A 1 12.54 9.01 6.07
CA GLU A 1 13.71 8.62 5.27
C GLU A 1 13.32 8.03 3.92
N ALA A 2 12.60 6.89 3.86
CA ALA A 2 12.18 6.24 2.61
C ALA A 2 11.55 7.19 1.56
N ARG A 3 10.62 8.06 1.96
CA ARG A 3 10.03 9.07 1.07
C ARG A 3 11.10 9.99 0.46
N ARG A 4 12.06 10.44 1.25
CA ARG A 4 13.12 11.35 0.78
C ARG A 4 13.99 10.62 -0.24
N THR A 5 14.43 9.40 0.06
CA THR A 5 15.23 8.56 -0.86
C THR A 5 14.56 8.39 -2.22
N LEU A 6 13.27 8.08 -2.26
CA LEU A 6 12.53 7.92 -3.52
C LEU A 6 12.37 9.23 -4.30
N LEU A 7 12.20 10.36 -3.59
CA LEU A 7 12.10 11.67 -4.23
C LEU A 7 13.46 12.14 -4.75
N ASP A 8 14.53 11.95 -4.00
CA ASP A 8 15.89 12.27 -4.43
C ASP A 8 16.26 11.48 -5.69
N ALA A 9 15.93 10.18 -5.73
CA ALA A 9 16.14 9.33 -6.91
C ALA A 9 15.32 9.78 -8.12
N ARG A 10 14.06 10.19 -7.92
CA ARG A 10 13.22 10.73 -9.00
C ARG A 10 13.75 12.07 -9.51
N ASP A 11 14.16 12.95 -8.61
CA ASP A 11 14.67 14.26 -8.98
C ASP A 11 16.00 14.13 -9.75
N ALA A 12 16.88 13.21 -9.33
CA ALA A 12 18.08 12.86 -10.09
C ALA A 12 17.74 12.29 -11.49
N LEU A 13 16.77 11.37 -11.59
CA LEU A 13 16.30 10.84 -12.88
C LEU A 13 15.74 11.93 -13.81
N HIS A 14 15.02 12.89 -13.26
CA HIS A 14 14.52 14.03 -14.04
C HIS A 14 15.66 14.91 -14.55
N LEU A 15 16.68 15.14 -13.72
CA LEU A 15 17.86 15.93 -14.10
C LEU A 15 18.73 15.21 -15.14
N THR A 16 18.91 13.90 -15.05
CA THR A 16 19.70 13.13 -16.03
C THR A 16 19.00 13.00 -17.38
N THR A 17 17.69 12.76 -17.37
CA THR A 17 16.91 12.51 -18.61
C THR A 17 16.33 13.77 -19.24
N GLY A 18 16.21 14.86 -18.48
CA GLY A 18 15.49 16.08 -18.89
C GLY A 18 13.99 15.88 -19.07
N ARG A 19 13.43 14.79 -18.52
CA ARG A 19 12.01 14.40 -18.67
C ARG A 19 11.37 14.21 -17.30
N ALA A 20 10.08 14.54 -17.20
CA ALA A 20 9.26 14.23 -16.03
C ALA A 20 8.79 12.77 -16.06
N THR A 21 9.70 11.83 -15.81
CA THR A 21 9.44 10.38 -15.81
C THR A 21 9.75 9.76 -14.45
N ASP A 22 8.88 8.87 -14.01
CA ASP A 22 9.07 8.08 -12.78
C ASP A 22 9.64 6.67 -13.05
N ARG A 23 9.95 6.35 -14.32
CA ARG A 23 10.54 5.05 -14.69
C ARG A 23 12.05 5.12 -14.79
N LEU A 24 12.74 4.49 -13.85
CA LEU A 24 14.18 4.26 -13.88
C LEU A 24 14.50 3.09 -14.82
N ALA A 25 14.79 3.40 -16.09
CA ALA A 25 15.21 2.39 -17.07
C ALA A 25 16.68 1.99 -16.85
N LEU A 26 17.05 0.77 -17.28
CA LEU A 26 18.37 0.19 -17.03
C LEU A 26 19.51 1.12 -17.49
N GLN A 27 19.38 1.71 -18.68
CA GLN A 27 20.44 2.59 -19.22
C GLN A 27 20.64 3.89 -18.42
N GLU A 28 19.66 4.30 -17.60
CA GLU A 28 19.74 5.52 -16.80
C GLU A 28 20.37 5.26 -15.41
N GLN A 29 20.45 4.00 -14.97
CA GLN A 29 20.77 3.66 -13.58
C GLN A 29 22.17 4.12 -13.16
N ASP A 30 23.18 3.86 -13.98
CA ASP A 30 24.55 4.29 -13.68
C ASP A 30 24.69 5.81 -13.63
N GLN A 31 24.02 6.51 -14.55
CA GLN A 31 24.04 7.97 -14.59
C GLN A 31 23.33 8.58 -13.38
N VAL A 32 22.19 8.04 -12.98
CA VAL A 32 21.44 8.48 -11.80
C VAL A 32 22.21 8.16 -10.51
N ALA A 33 22.85 6.98 -10.42
CA ALA A 33 23.68 6.61 -9.29
C ALA A 33 24.85 7.59 -9.13
N ALA A 34 25.54 7.92 -10.23
CA ALA A 34 26.61 8.92 -10.24
C ALA A 34 26.10 10.32 -9.83
N ALA A 35 24.93 10.74 -10.32
CA ALA A 35 24.33 12.03 -9.96
C ALA A 35 24.00 12.14 -8.46
N LEU A 36 23.70 11.01 -7.81
CA LEU A 36 23.43 10.92 -6.37
C LEU A 36 24.70 10.69 -5.53
N GLY A 37 25.88 10.60 -6.16
CA GLY A 37 27.14 10.30 -5.48
C GLY A 37 27.22 8.87 -4.92
N LEU A 38 26.47 7.94 -5.51
CA LEU A 38 26.50 6.52 -5.15
C LEU A 38 27.59 5.79 -5.93
N LEU A 39 28.00 4.62 -5.43
CA LEU A 39 29.06 3.81 -6.02
C LEU A 39 28.69 3.32 -7.43
N ASP A 40 27.47 2.81 -7.58
CA ASP A 40 26.99 2.13 -8.79
C ASP A 40 25.45 2.01 -8.81
N ALA A 41 24.94 1.52 -9.95
CA ALA A 41 23.53 1.18 -10.14
C ALA A 41 22.99 0.22 -9.06
N ASP A 42 23.77 -0.78 -8.64
CA ASP A 42 23.34 -1.75 -7.63
C ASP A 42 23.11 -1.10 -6.26
N THR A 43 23.97 -0.15 -5.88
CA THR A 43 23.81 0.64 -4.66
C THR A 43 22.55 1.50 -4.73
N LEU A 44 22.28 2.13 -5.87
CA LEU A 44 21.04 2.88 -6.11
C LEU A 44 19.81 1.98 -5.97
N LEU A 45 19.78 0.85 -6.68
CA LEU A 45 18.65 -0.06 -6.68
C LEU A 45 18.39 -0.63 -5.28
N ARG A 46 19.44 -0.97 -4.53
CA ARG A 46 19.29 -1.43 -3.14
C ARG A 46 18.59 -0.39 -2.26
N GLN A 47 19.01 0.88 -2.32
CA GLN A 47 18.37 1.95 -1.55
C GLN A 47 16.92 2.17 -1.97
N VAL A 48 16.63 2.14 -3.27
CA VAL A 48 15.26 2.28 -3.80
C VAL A 48 14.38 1.12 -3.32
N TYR A 49 14.86 -0.13 -3.37
CA TYR A 49 14.10 -1.29 -2.92
C TYR A 49 13.86 -1.29 -1.41
N GLU A 50 14.85 -0.92 -0.60
CA GLU A 50 14.70 -0.77 0.84
C GLU A 50 13.62 0.27 1.18
N ALA A 51 13.69 1.45 0.54
CA ALA A 51 12.70 2.50 0.71
C ALA A 51 11.30 2.08 0.25
N ALA A 52 11.19 1.45 -0.92
CA ALA A 52 9.93 0.93 -1.46
C ALA A 52 9.32 -0.14 -0.53
N ARG A 53 10.15 -1.01 0.05
CA ARG A 53 9.69 -2.02 1.00
C ARG A 53 9.16 -1.40 2.29
N THR A 54 9.80 -0.35 2.81
CA THR A 54 9.26 0.41 3.94
C THR A 54 7.87 1.00 3.62
N VAL A 55 7.71 1.62 2.46
CA VAL A 55 6.42 2.21 2.04
C VAL A 55 5.34 1.15 1.84
N SER A 56 5.67 0.03 1.19
CA SER A 56 4.76 -1.09 0.98
C SER A 56 4.29 -1.68 2.32
N TYR A 57 5.22 -1.93 3.25
CA TYR A 57 4.86 -2.44 4.57
C TYR A 57 3.97 -1.46 5.34
N ALA A 58 4.30 -0.16 5.35
CA ALA A 58 3.49 0.85 6.00
C ALA A 58 2.07 0.92 5.40
N THR A 59 1.96 0.82 4.08
CA THR A 59 0.68 0.80 3.35
C THR A 59 -0.16 -0.43 3.73
N ASP A 60 0.45 -1.61 3.74
CA ASP A 60 -0.22 -2.87 4.11
C ASP A 60 -0.76 -2.83 5.53
N VAL A 61 0.06 -2.40 6.49
CA VAL A 61 -0.34 -2.25 7.88
C VAL A 61 -1.48 -1.23 7.98
N THR A 62 -1.33 -0.07 7.35
CA THR A 62 -2.36 0.98 7.37
C THR A 62 -3.69 0.46 6.86
N TRP A 63 -3.69 -0.28 5.75
CA TRP A 63 -4.92 -0.80 5.17
C TRP A 63 -5.56 -1.91 6.01
N ARG A 64 -4.74 -2.76 6.65
CA ARG A 64 -5.26 -3.73 7.65
C ARG A 64 -5.95 -3.01 8.81
N GLU A 65 -5.38 -1.91 9.30
CA GLU A 65 -5.98 -1.15 10.40
C GLU A 65 -7.25 -0.42 10.00
N VAL A 66 -7.29 0.17 8.81
CA VAL A 66 -8.51 0.76 8.24
C VAL A 66 -9.61 -0.30 8.17
N ASN A 67 -9.31 -1.48 7.62
CA ASN A 67 -10.27 -2.57 7.51
C ASN A 67 -10.76 -3.06 8.89
N ARG A 68 -9.87 -3.18 9.88
CA ARG A 68 -10.23 -3.53 11.26
C ARG A 68 -11.19 -2.52 11.87
N VAL A 69 -10.89 -1.23 11.75
CA VAL A 69 -11.73 -0.14 12.28
C VAL A 69 -13.09 -0.11 11.60
N LEU A 70 -13.13 -0.25 10.28
CA LEU A 70 -14.39 -0.29 9.52
C LEU A 70 -15.27 -1.47 9.94
N ARG A 71 -14.69 -2.68 10.11
CA ARG A 71 -15.42 -3.86 10.62
C ARG A 71 -15.95 -3.67 12.04
N ALA A 72 -15.15 -3.09 12.94
CA ALA A 72 -15.60 -2.83 14.31
C ALA A 72 -16.77 -1.81 14.36
N ARG A 73 -16.77 -0.82 13.47
CA ARG A 73 -17.86 0.16 13.35
C ARG A 73 -19.12 -0.45 12.75
N SER A 74 -19.01 -1.34 11.77
CA SER A 74 -20.17 -2.02 11.17
C SER A 74 -20.81 -3.07 12.07
N ALA A 75 -20.10 -3.57 13.09
CA ALA A 75 -20.65 -4.50 14.09
C ALA A 75 -21.51 -3.82 15.18
N ARG A 76 -21.37 -2.49 15.37
CA ARG A 76 -22.12 -1.72 16.40
C ARG A 76 -23.64 -1.48 16.19
N PRO A 77 -24.25 -1.60 14.99
CA PRO A 77 -25.71 -1.46 14.84
C PRO A 77 -26.53 -2.54 15.55
N LYS A 78 -25.95 -3.74 15.76
CA LYS A 78 -26.67 -4.88 16.34
C LYS A 78 -26.96 -4.73 17.84
N LEU A 79 -26.17 -3.92 18.56
CA LEU A 79 -26.44 -3.63 19.98
C LEU A 79 -27.64 -2.69 20.15
N ARG A 80 -27.84 -1.76 19.19
CA ARG A 80 -29.03 -0.88 19.17
C ARG A 80 -30.31 -1.65 18.87
N ALA A 81 -30.24 -2.66 18.00
CA ALA A 81 -31.37 -3.56 17.71
C ALA A 81 -31.75 -4.46 18.91
N LEU A 82 -30.76 -4.86 19.71
CA LEU A 82 -30.98 -5.60 20.96
C LEU A 82 -31.59 -4.72 22.07
N LEU A 83 -31.28 -3.43 22.09
CA LEU A 83 -31.87 -2.46 23.04
C LEU A 83 -33.24 -1.93 22.59
N SER A 84 -33.61 -2.06 21.31
CA SER A 84 -34.88 -1.55 20.77
C SER A 84 -36.02 -2.57 20.72
N GLY A 85 -35.91 -3.71 21.43
CA GLY A 85 -37.04 -4.59 21.74
C GLY A 85 -37.83 -5.19 20.56
N GLY A 86 -37.21 -5.32 19.37
CA GLY A 86 -37.86 -5.87 18.19
C GLY A 86 -37.73 -7.39 18.11
N LEU A 87 -38.81 -8.11 18.44
CA LEU A 87 -38.97 -9.53 18.16
C LEU A 87 -38.89 -9.77 16.64
N GLY A 88 -37.95 -10.62 16.19
CA GLY A 88 -38.06 -11.33 14.92
C GLY A 88 -37.28 -10.75 13.74
N ALA A 89 -35.99 -11.10 13.65
CA ALA A 89 -35.35 -11.50 12.39
C ALA A 89 -34.01 -12.15 12.74
N LYS A 90 -33.89 -13.48 12.54
CA LYS A 90 -32.60 -14.17 12.63
C LYS A 90 -31.68 -13.53 11.59
N PRO A 91 -30.49 -12.98 11.96
CA PRO A 91 -29.58 -12.43 10.97
C PRO A 91 -29.03 -13.57 10.13
N THR A 92 -29.42 -13.63 8.86
CA THR A 92 -28.80 -14.50 7.86
C THR A 92 -27.31 -14.12 7.78
N PRO A 93 -26.36 -15.05 7.95
CA PRO A 93 -24.95 -14.73 7.87
C PRO A 93 -24.66 -14.20 6.46
N GLU A 94 -24.09 -12.99 6.39
CA GLU A 94 -23.69 -12.36 5.14
C GLU A 94 -22.50 -13.15 4.58
N ARG A 95 -22.80 -14.01 3.61
CA ARG A 95 -21.84 -14.89 2.96
C ARG A 95 -20.95 -14.06 2.05
N THR A 96 -19.68 -13.90 2.43
CA THR A 96 -18.68 -13.29 1.56
C THR A 96 -18.26 -14.33 0.53
N PRO A 97 -18.51 -14.13 -0.78
CA PRO A 97 -18.12 -15.11 -1.79
C PRO A 97 -16.60 -15.23 -1.82
N LEU A 98 -16.08 -16.45 -1.64
CA LEU A 98 -14.64 -16.72 -1.78
C LEU A 98 -14.20 -16.61 -3.26
N ALA A 99 -15.13 -16.79 -4.20
CA ALA A 99 -15.01 -16.54 -5.64
C ALA A 99 -16.43 -16.51 -6.28
N ASP A 100 -16.53 -16.10 -7.56
CA ASP A 100 -17.81 -16.13 -8.30
C ASP A 100 -18.44 -17.54 -8.26
N GLY A 101 -19.59 -17.66 -7.61
CA GLY A 101 -20.43 -18.86 -7.60
C GLY A 101 -20.21 -19.86 -6.47
N VAL A 102 -19.35 -19.61 -5.47
CA VAL A 102 -19.12 -20.56 -4.37
C VAL A 102 -19.44 -19.93 -3.01
N VAL A 103 -20.26 -20.63 -2.23
CA VAL A 103 -20.68 -20.21 -0.89
C VAL A 103 -20.56 -21.36 0.10
N GLU A 104 -19.75 -21.20 1.16
CA GLU A 104 -19.64 -22.20 2.24
C GLU A 104 -20.97 -22.36 2.99
N ALA A 105 -21.27 -23.62 3.36
CA ALA A 105 -22.54 -24.05 3.98
C ALA A 105 -22.70 -23.55 5.42
#